data_AF-A0A523XKW8-F1
#
_entry.id   AF-A0A523XKW8-F1
#
_cell.length_a   1.000
_cell.length_b   1.000
_cell.length_c   1.000
_cell.angle_alpha   90.00
_cell.angle_beta   90.00
_cell.angle_gamma   90.00
#
_symmetry.space_group_name_H-M   'P 1'
#
loop_
_entity.id
_entity.type
_entity.pdbx_description
1 polymer ?
#
loop_
_entity_poly.entity_id
_entity_poly.type
_entity_poly.pdbx_seq_one_letter_code
_entity_poly.pdbx_strand_id
1 'polypeptide(L)'
;MKLLKIEDNAGWYLNDQGGFVPIDKITKQDLLRLVSLTLAEETEVDEFDAEAIKNQAHQLIYKSVSEKLGDLRERRQAFTDQSEPLYLQQYDKYPEVSTQQKHT
;
A
#
# COMPACT_ATOMS: atom_id res chain seq x y z
N MET A 1 4.20 3.13 7.30
CA MET A 1 3.63 4.44 7.74
C MET A 1 2.11 4.38 7.75
N LYS A 2 1.42 5.15 8.62
CA LYS A 2 -0.06 5.17 8.65
C LYS A 2 -0.62 6.23 7.69
N LEU A 3 -1.48 5.82 6.76
CA LEU A 3 -2.07 6.70 5.74
C LEU A 3 -3.46 7.19 6.10
N LEU A 4 -4.26 6.30 6.69
CA LEU A 4 -5.62 6.58 7.13
C LEU A 4 -5.75 6.18 8.59
N LYS A 5 -6.42 7.04 9.37
CA LYS A 5 -6.75 6.74 10.76
C LYS A 5 -8.17 7.16 11.10
N ILE A 6 -8.75 6.49 12.10
CA ILE A 6 -10.02 6.89 12.71
C ILE A 6 -9.71 7.43 14.11
N GLU A 7 -10.08 8.68 14.36
CA GLU A 7 -9.84 9.37 15.63
C GLU A 7 -10.92 10.43 15.86
N ASP A 8 -11.31 10.65 17.12
CA ASP A 8 -12.31 11.64 17.52
C ASP A 8 -13.65 11.52 16.77
N ASN A 9 -14.07 10.29 16.48
CA ASN A 9 -15.28 9.96 15.72
C ASN A 9 -15.26 10.40 14.24
N ALA A 10 -14.07 10.61 13.67
CA ALA A 10 -13.88 11.06 12.30
C ALA A 10 -12.77 10.29 11.60
N GLY A 11 -12.90 10.14 10.28
CA GLY A 11 -11.81 9.67 9.43
C GLY A 11 -10.81 10.79 9.11
N TRP A 12 -9.53 10.44 9.10
CA TRP A 12 -8.42 11.33 8.78
C TRP A 12 -7.48 10.68 7.76
N TYR A 13 -6.83 11.50 6.94
CA TYR A 13 -5.76 11.08 6.04
C TYR A 13 -4.48 11.85 6.30
N LEU A 14 -3.34 11.19 6.06
CA LEU A 14 -2.03 11.82 6.07
C LEU A 14 -1.93 12.82 4.92
N ASN A 15 -1.54 14.08 5.17
CA ASN A 15 -1.30 15.10 4.15
C ASN A 15 0.17 15.14 3.70
N ASP A 16 0.51 16.04 2.78
CA ASP A 16 1.85 16.19 2.19
C ASP A 16 2.87 16.78 3.18
N GLN A 17 2.38 17.47 4.21
CA GLN A 17 3.16 18.02 5.31
C GLN A 17 3.40 17.00 6.45
N GLY A 18 2.92 15.76 6.31
CA GLY A 18 3.05 14.71 7.32
C GLY A 18 2.07 14.83 8.49
N GLY A 19 1.10 15.74 8.42
CA GLY A 19 0.01 15.89 9.39
C GLY A 19 -1.24 15.12 8.97
N PHE A 20 -2.12 14.83 9.92
CA PHE A 20 -3.42 14.25 9.62
C PHE A 20 -4.48 15.33 9.47
N VAL A 21 -5.25 15.25 8.39
CA VAL A 21 -6.35 16.19 8.11
C VAL A 21 -7.65 15.41 7.86
N PRO A 22 -8.82 16.04 8.10
CA PRO A 22 -10.12 15.39 7.94
C PRO A 22 -10.33 14.82 6.53
N ILE A 23 -10.89 13.60 6.45
CA ILE A 23 -11.07 12.86 5.18
C ILE A 23 -11.99 13.56 4.18
N ASP A 24 -12.91 14.41 4.62
CA ASP A 24 -13.78 15.22 3.77
C ASP A 24 -13.02 16.28 2.96
N LYS A 25 -11.83 16.68 3.42
CA LYS A 25 -10.95 17.65 2.73
C LYS A 25 -10.03 16.99 1.70
N ILE A 26 -10.17 15.70 1.43
CA ILE A 26 -9.26 15.00 0.53
C ILE A 26 -9.42 15.52 -0.90
N THR A 27 -8.29 15.88 -1.51
CA THR A 27 -8.27 16.33 -2.91
C THR A 27 -7.81 15.22 -3.85
N LYS A 28 -7.95 15.45 -5.16
CA LYS A 28 -7.39 14.56 -6.17
C LYS A 28 -5.87 14.39 -6.02
N GLN A 29 -5.16 15.46 -5.68
CA GLN A 29 -3.70 15.42 -5.51
C GLN A 29 -3.31 14.57 -4.30
N ASP A 30 -4.05 14.69 -3.21
CA ASP A 30 -3.85 13.86 -2.02
C ASP A 30 -4.09 12.38 -2.31
N LEU A 31 -5.20 12.05 -3.00
CA LEU A 31 -5.48 10.68 -3.41
C LEU A 31 -4.36 10.06 -4.24
N LEU A 32 -3.85 10.81 -5.23
CA LEU A 32 -2.73 10.34 -6.05
C LEU A 32 -1.48 10.13 -5.21
N ARG A 33 -1.20 11.02 -4.24
CA ARG A 33 -0.07 10.87 -3.32
C ARG A 33 -0.21 9.63 -2.44
N LEU A 34 -1.39 9.40 -1.85
CA LEU A 34 -1.65 8.21 -1.03
C LEU A 34 -1.45 6.93 -1.84
N VAL A 35 -1.95 6.89 -3.09
CA VAL A 35 -1.72 5.77 -4.01
C VAL A 35 -0.23 5.55 -4.27
N SER A 36 0.52 6.62 -4.55
CA SER A 36 1.97 6.51 -4.75
C SER A 36 2.69 5.97 -3.50
N LEU A 37 2.31 6.42 -2.30
CA LEU A 37 2.88 5.93 -1.04
C LEU A 37 2.56 4.44 -0.82
N THR A 38 1.32 4.02 -1.08
CA THR A 38 0.91 2.60 -1.00
C THR A 38 1.65 1.73 -2.01
N LEU A 39 2.13 2.26 -3.13
CA LEU A 39 2.94 1.48 -4.07
C LEU A 39 4.42 1.43 -3.68
N ALA A 40 4.95 2.51 -3.10
CA ALA A 40 6.37 2.63 -2.79
C ALA A 40 6.78 1.95 -1.48
N GLU A 41 5.93 1.98 -0.46
CA GLU A 41 6.32 1.62 0.91
C GLU A 41 5.26 0.77 1.61
N GLU A 42 5.61 0.16 2.74
CA GLU A 42 4.62 -0.48 3.60
C GLU A 42 3.76 0.55 4.33
N THR A 43 2.46 0.51 4.03
CA THR A 43 1.46 1.45 4.53
C THR A 43 0.40 0.75 5.36
N GLU A 44 -0.06 1.43 6.40
CA GLU A 44 -1.10 0.99 7.32
C GLU A 44 -2.33 1.89 7.19
N VAL A 45 -3.52 1.30 7.31
CA VAL A 45 -4.84 1.93 7.21
C VAL A 45 -5.69 1.33 8.32
N ASP A 46 -6.31 2.16 9.16
CA ASP A 46 -7.29 1.63 10.13
C ASP A 46 -8.48 1.01 9.41
N GLU A 47 -8.91 -0.15 9.89
CA GLU A 47 -10.10 -0.83 9.40
C GLU A 47 -11.33 0.08 9.51
N PHE A 48 -12.15 0.08 8.47
CA PHE A 48 -13.35 0.91 8.45
C PHE A 48 -14.35 0.44 9.51
N ASP A 49 -14.68 1.33 10.43
CA ASP A 49 -15.73 1.14 11.43
C ASP A 49 -16.76 2.28 11.32
N ALA A 50 -17.99 1.93 10.97
CA ALA A 50 -19.09 2.87 10.82
C ALA A 50 -19.55 3.45 12.17
N GLU A 51 -19.42 2.72 13.28
CA GLU A 51 -19.77 3.20 14.61
C GLU A 51 -18.73 4.21 15.13
N ALA A 52 -17.46 4.02 14.75
CA ALA A 52 -16.36 4.91 15.09
C ALA A 52 -16.31 6.19 14.23
N ILE A 53 -17.12 6.32 13.16
CA ILE A 53 -17.19 7.54 12.35
C ILE A 53 -18.62 8.08 12.36
N LYS A 54 -18.87 9.20 13.05
CA LYS A 54 -20.24 9.75 13.18
C LYS A 54 -20.78 10.40 11.91
N ASN A 55 -19.90 11.00 11.11
CA ASN A 55 -20.30 11.75 9.92
C ASN A 55 -20.44 10.82 8.70
N GLN A 56 -21.61 10.78 8.07
CA GLN A 56 -21.89 9.94 6.90
C GLN A 56 -20.99 10.24 5.69
N ALA A 57 -20.66 11.51 5.44
CA ALA A 57 -19.74 11.86 4.37
C ALA A 57 -18.33 11.31 4.67
N HIS A 58 -17.89 11.40 5.93
CA HIS A 58 -16.63 10.80 6.33
C HIS A 58 -16.67 9.28 6.20
N GLN A 59 -17.77 8.62 6.58
CA GLN A 59 -17.92 7.17 6.41
C GLN A 59 -17.78 6.75 4.94
N LEU A 60 -18.52 7.41 4.04
CA LEU A 60 -18.53 7.09 2.62
C LEU A 60 -17.14 7.29 1.99
N ILE A 61 -16.51 8.43 2.26
CA ILE A 61 -15.19 8.74 1.69
C ILE A 61 -14.14 7.80 2.28
N TYR A 62 -14.12 7.64 3.61
CA TYR A 62 -13.14 6.80 4.29
C TYR A 62 -13.21 5.37 3.79
N LYS A 63 -14.41 4.76 3.78
CA LYS A 63 -14.63 3.41 3.27
C LYS A 63 -14.12 3.25 1.84
N SER A 64 -14.49 4.16 0.94
CA SER A 64 -14.10 4.08 -0.46
C SER A 64 -12.59 4.17 -0.66
N VAL A 65 -11.91 5.03 0.10
CA VAL A 65 -10.45 5.20 0.01
C VAL A 65 -9.74 4.01 0.65
N SER A 66 -10.17 3.56 1.83
CA SER A 66 -9.55 2.42 2.53
C SER A 66 -9.63 1.13 1.71
N GLU A 67 -10.80 0.84 1.11
CA GLU A 67 -10.99 -0.33 0.24
C GLU A 67 -10.05 -0.27 -0.98
N LYS A 68 -10.00 0.87 -1.68
CA LYS A 68 -9.14 1.02 -2.87
C LYS A 68 -7.65 0.92 -2.56
N LEU A 69 -7.21 1.46 -1.43
CA LEU A 69 -5.81 1.33 -1.00
C LEU A 69 -5.50 -0.10 -0.55
N GLY A 70 -6.45 -0.78 0.09
CA GLY A 70 -6.35 -2.20 0.43
C GLY A 70 -6.19 -3.08 -0.81
N ASP A 71 -7.10 -2.96 -1.78
CA ASP A 71 -7.05 -3.66 -3.07
C ASP A 71 -5.71 -3.45 -3.79
N LEU A 72 -5.21 -2.22 -3.76
CA LEU A 72 -3.93 -1.87 -4.39
C LEU A 72 -2.75 -2.55 -3.69
N ARG A 73 -2.75 -2.57 -2.35
CA ARG A 73 -1.72 -3.23 -1.54
C ARG A 73 -1.71 -4.74 -1.80
N GLU A 74 -2.87 -5.38 -1.84
CA GLU A 74 -2.98 -6.82 -2.12
C GLU A 74 -2.43 -7.16 -3.50
N ARG A 75 -2.78 -6.39 -4.53
CA ARG A 75 -2.25 -6.60 -5.89
C ARG A 75 -0.74 -6.44 -5.96
N ARG A 76 -0.20 -5.44 -5.27
CA ARG A 76 1.26 -5.24 -5.17
C ARG A 76 1.94 -6.41 -4.48
N GLN A 77 1.36 -6.91 -3.39
CA GLN A 77 1.88 -8.06 -2.66
C GLN A 77 1.85 -9.30 -3.54
N ALA A 78 0.72 -9.59 -4.19
CA ALA A 78 0.60 -10.73 -5.11
C ALA A 78 1.62 -10.66 -6.26
N PHE A 79 1.89 -9.48 -6.81
CA PHE A 79 2.93 -9.31 -7.84
C PHE A 79 4.33 -9.61 -7.30
N THR A 80 4.64 -9.14 -6.10
CA THR A 80 5.93 -9.38 -5.42
C THR A 80 6.11 -10.87 -5.15
N ASP A 81 5.11 -11.50 -4.51
CA ASP A 81 5.10 -12.92 -4.15
C ASP A 81 5.15 -13.85 -5.38
N GLN A 82 4.61 -13.41 -6.53
CA GLN A 82 4.70 -14.18 -7.78
C GLN A 82 6.04 -13.98 -8.49
N SER A 83 6.64 -12.80 -8.39
CA SER A 83 7.92 -12.49 -9.04
C SER A 83 9.11 -13.22 -8.41
N GLU A 84 9.08 -13.41 -7.10
CA GLU A 84 10.15 -14.07 -6.33
C GLU A 84 10.38 -15.55 -6.74
N PRO A 85 9.36 -16.43 -6.79
CA PRO A 85 9.54 -17.82 -7.25
C PRO A 85 9.86 -17.91 -8.75
N LEU A 86 9.34 -16.98 -9.58
CA LEU A 86 9.70 -16.88 -11.00
C LEU A 86 11.18 -16.55 -11.19
N TYR A 87 11.71 -15.63 -10.38
CA TYR A 87 13.13 -15.29 -10.39
C TYR A 87 14.00 -16.47 -9.94
N LEU A 88 13.65 -17.14 -8.83
CA LEU A 88 14.35 -18.34 -8.36
C LEU A 88 14.36 -19.45 -9.42
N GLN A 89 13.23 -19.75 -10.04
CA GLN A 89 13.13 -20.78 -11.09
C GLN A 89 13.99 -20.48 -12.33
N GLN A 90 14.16 -19.20 -12.68
CA GLN A 90 15.02 -18.80 -13.79
C GLN A 90 16.49 -18.74 -13.37
N TYR A 91 16.78 -18.40 -12.11
CA TYR A 91 18.13 -18.45 -11.56
C TYR A 91 18.67 -19.88 -11.52
N ASP A 92 17.88 -20.86 -11.05
CA ASP A 92 18.22 -22.29 -11.07
C ASP A 92 18.45 -22.86 -12.49
N LYS A 93 17.91 -22.19 -13.52
CA LYS A 93 18.12 -22.56 -14.93
C LYS A 93 19.42 -22.03 -15.52
N TYR A 94 20.16 -21.17 -14.81
CA TYR A 94 21.53 -20.88 -15.20
C TYR A 94 22.39 -22.07 -14.80
N PRO A 95 22.97 -22.82 -15.77
CA PRO A 95 23.98 -23.79 -15.41
C PRO A 95 25.11 -23.02 -14.72
N GLU A 96 25.49 -23.46 -13.52
CA GLU A 96 26.74 -23.04 -12.90
C GLU A 96 27.81 -23.23 -13.97
N VAL A 97 28.29 -22.11 -14.55
CA VAL A 97 29.47 -22.13 -15.41
C VAL A 97 30.57 -22.70 -14.54
N SER A 98 30.79 -23.99 -14.75
CA SER A 98 31.66 -24.81 -13.95
C SER A 98 33.05 -24.33 -14.30
N THR A 99 33.58 -23.38 -13.54
CA THR A 99 35.01 -23.09 -13.53
C THR A 99 35.69 -24.25 -12.80
N GLN A 100 35.68 -25.43 -13.41
CA GLN A 100 36.60 -26.51 -13.10
C GLN A 100 37.44 -26.84 -14.34
N GLN A 101 38.61 -26.19 -14.32
CA GLN A 101 39.93 -26.74 -14.69
C GLN A 101 40.27 -26.93 -16.18
N LYS A 102 41.42 -26.37 -16.61
CA LYS A 102 42.65 -27.16 -16.90
C LYS A 102 43.83 -26.34 -17.46
N HIS A 103 45.00 -26.64 -16.89
CA HIS A 103 46.38 -26.58 -17.43
C HIS A 103 46.96 -25.26 -17.96
N THR A 104 48.05 -24.78 -17.37
CA THR A 104 49.42 -25.30 -17.60
C THR A 104 50.30 -25.00 -16.39
#